data_AF-A0A1L8MMR1-F1
#
_entry.id   AF-A0A1L8MMR1-F1
#
_cell.length_a   1.000
_cell.length_b   1.000
_cell.length_c   1.000
_cell.angle_alpha   90.00
_cell.angle_beta   90.00
_cell.angle_gamma   90.00
#
_symmetry.space_group_name_H-M   'P 1'
#
loop_
_entity.id
_entity.type
_entity.pdbx_description
1 polymer ?
#
loop_
_entity_poly.entity_id
_entity_poly.type
_entity_poly.pdbx_seq_one_letter_code
_entity_poly.pdbx_strand_id
1 'polypeptide(L)'
;MSKATKISGYSYVIKLNTEKEVDLAKNTTLLRNIKIISHAPSSDIYSVKSKINDKALRESIKKAYNLSNQEVSVTSFQVSGTLGAV
;
A
#
# COMPACT_ATOMS: atom_id res chain seq x y z
N MET A 1 10.99 -12.00 -19.35
CA MET A 1 11.96 -11.56 -18.33
C MET A 1 11.27 -10.64 -17.33
N SER A 2 10.54 -11.20 -16.35
CA SER A 2 9.81 -10.40 -15.37
C SER A 2 10.79 -9.87 -14.32
N LYS A 3 11.21 -8.61 -14.49
CA LYS A 3 12.12 -7.89 -13.59
C LYS A 3 11.39 -7.62 -12.27
N ALA A 4 11.33 -8.64 -11.42
CA ALA A 4 10.87 -8.51 -10.05
C ALA A 4 11.94 -7.71 -9.28
N THR A 5 11.87 -6.37 -9.32
CA THR A 5 12.61 -5.53 -8.37
C THR A 5 12.20 -5.98 -6.97
N LYS A 6 13.05 -6.79 -6.34
CA LYS A 6 12.83 -7.49 -5.08
C LYS A 6 12.96 -6.46 -3.97
N ILE A 7 11.88 -5.71 -3.74
CA ILE A 7 11.77 -4.93 -2.51
C ILE A 7 11.46 -5.94 -1.40
N SER A 8 12.42 -6.14 -0.49
CA SER A 8 12.17 -6.79 0.80
C SER A 8 11.35 -5.81 1.65
N GLY A 9 10.14 -6.23 2.02
CA GLY A 9 9.16 -5.41 2.72
C GLY A 9 7.85 -6.18 2.86
N TYR A 10 6.93 -5.62 3.63
CA TYR A 10 5.60 -6.18 3.85
C TYR A 10 4.69 -5.81 2.67
N SER A 11 3.87 -6.76 2.24
CA SER A 11 2.84 -6.50 1.24
C SER A 11 1.63 -5.90 1.94
N TYR A 12 1.06 -4.85 1.37
CA TYR A 12 -0.12 -4.16 1.86
C TYR A 12 -1.11 -3.99 0.72
N VAL A 13 -2.40 -4.05 1.04
CA VAL A 13 -3.50 -3.68 0.17
C VAL A 13 -4.08 -2.39 0.71
N ILE A 14 -3.96 -1.34 -0.08
CA ILE A 14 -4.55 -0.04 0.20
C ILE A 14 -5.87 0.01 -0.54
N LYS A 15 -6.96 0.24 0.17
CA LYS A 15 -8.27 0.54 -0.42
C LYS A 15 -8.60 1.99 -0.15
N LEU A 16 -8.83 2.73 -1.22
CA LEU A 16 -9.24 4.12 -1.19
C LEU A 16 -10.74 4.15 -1.46
N ASN A 17 -11.50 4.72 -0.54
CA ASN A 17 -12.95 4.85 -0.65
C ASN A 17 -13.29 6.33 -0.62
N THR A 18 -12.80 7.04 -1.64
CA THR A 18 -12.91 8.49 -1.79
C THR A 18 -13.36 8.81 -3.21
N GLU A 19 -14.12 9.88 -3.38
CA GLU A 19 -14.51 10.38 -4.71
C GLU A 19 -13.38 11.17 -5.40
N LYS A 20 -12.24 11.33 -4.72
CA LYS A 20 -11.06 12.02 -5.24
C LYS A 20 -10.20 11.08 -6.07
N GLU A 21 -9.69 11.55 -7.21
CA GLU A 21 -8.69 10.81 -7.99
C GLU A 21 -7.36 10.75 -7.21
N VAL A 22 -7.16 9.67 -6.48
CA VAL A 22 -5.95 9.43 -5.67
C VAL A 22 -5.08 8.42 -6.40
N ASP A 23 -4.07 8.92 -7.09
CA ASP A 23 -3.13 8.07 -7.82
C ASP A 23 -1.82 7.94 -7.05
N LEU A 24 -1.67 6.84 -6.31
CA LEU A 24 -0.47 6.50 -5.55
C LEU A 24 0.77 6.36 -6.45
N ALA A 25 0.59 6.05 -7.74
CA ALA A 25 1.70 5.91 -8.69
C ALA A 25 2.25 7.27 -9.14
N LYS A 26 1.44 8.34 -9.06
CA LYS A 26 1.92 9.71 -9.34
C LYS A 26 2.78 10.28 -8.20
N ASN A 27 2.78 9.67 -7.01
CA ASN A 27 3.51 10.18 -5.85
C ASN A 27 4.90 9.53 -5.70
N THR A 28 5.91 10.21 -6.23
CA THR A 28 7.31 9.77 -6.19
C THR A 28 7.87 9.63 -4.77
N THR A 29 7.38 10.41 -3.80
CA THR A 29 7.79 10.31 -2.38
C THR A 29 7.32 9.01 -1.76
N LEU A 30 6.08 8.60 -2.03
CA LEU A 30 5.56 7.31 -1.60
C LEU A 30 6.31 6.18 -2.31
N LEU A 31 6.53 6.29 -3.62
CA LEU A 31 7.24 5.28 -4.42
C LEU A 31 8.70 5.03 -3.98
N ARG A 32 9.32 5.92 -3.20
CA ARG A 32 10.64 5.65 -2.59
C ARG A 32 10.57 4.61 -1.47
N ASN A 33 9.46 4.59 -0.73
CA ASN A 33 9.25 3.73 0.43
C ASN A 33 8.36 2.53 0.12
N ILE A 34 7.51 2.65 -0.91
CA ILE A 34 6.58 1.63 -1.37
C ILE A 34 6.79 1.32 -2.84
N LYS A 35 6.43 0.11 -3.26
CA LYS A 35 6.36 -0.26 -4.67
C LYS A 35 5.00 -0.82 -4.97
N ILE A 36 4.34 -0.21 -5.92
CA ILE A 36 3.04 -0.69 -6.41
C ILE A 36 3.29 -1.99 -7.17
N ILE A 37 2.63 -3.05 -6.72
CA ILE A 37 2.63 -4.38 -7.33
C ILE A 37 1.53 -4.43 -8.38
N SER A 38 0.34 -3.95 -8.01
CA SER A 38 -0.83 -3.92 -8.88
C SER A 38 -1.78 -2.81 -8.43
N HIS A 39 -2.52 -2.27 -9.39
CA HIS A 39 -3.58 -1.30 -9.17
C HIS A 39 -4.83 -1.84 -9.86
N ALA A 40 -5.93 -1.93 -9.12
CA ALA A 40 -7.25 -2.26 -9.61
C ALA A 40 -8.05 -0.96 -9.80
N PRO A 41 -8.07 -0.38 -11.02
CA PRO A 41 -8.75 0.90 -11.28
C PRO A 41 -10.27 0.83 -11.12
N SER A 42 -10.88 -0.36 -11.19
CA SER A 42 -12.33 -0.53 -10.98
C SER A 42 -12.77 -0.51 -9.52
N SER A 43 -11.84 -0.47 -8.56
CA SER A 43 -12.19 -0.52 -7.13
C SER A 43 -11.31 0.36 -6.25
N ASP A 44 -10.45 1.19 -6.85
CA ASP A 44 -9.48 2.04 -6.13
C ASP A 44 -8.65 1.25 -5.10
N ILE A 45 -8.30 0.01 -5.47
CA ILE A 45 -7.48 -0.89 -4.66
C ILE A 45 -6.07 -0.92 -5.22
N TYR A 46 -5.09 -0.65 -4.36
CA TYR A 46 -3.68 -0.65 -4.67
C TYR A 46 -2.96 -1.69 -3.84
N SER A 47 -2.42 -2.70 -4.51
CA SER A 47 -1.51 -3.66 -3.90
C SER A 47 -0.11 -3.09 -3.94
N VAL A 48 0.45 -2.77 -2.78
CA VAL A 48 1.79 -2.18 -2.66
C VAL A 48 2.67 -3.02 -1.76
N LYS A 49 3.98 -2.91 -1.96
CA LYS A 49 4.99 -3.49 -1.09
C LYS A 49 5.73 -2.35 -0.41
N SER A 50 5.64 -2.27 0.90
CA SER A 50 6.22 -1.17 1.67
C SER A 50 7.31 -1.68 2.60
N LYS A 51 8.36 -0.89 2.78
CA LYS A 51 9.39 -1.13 3.81
C LYS A 51 8.95 -0.63 5.20
N ILE A 52 7.92 0.22 5.26
CA ILE A 52 7.38 0.82 6.49
C ILE A 52 6.06 0.15 6.90
N ASN A 53 5.74 0.20 8.20
CA ASN A 53 4.53 -0.37 8.78
C ASN A 53 3.24 0.25 8.20
N ASP A 54 2.12 -0.47 8.34
CA ASP A 54 0.77 -0.04 7.91
C ASP A 54 0.40 1.34 8.45
N LYS A 55 0.67 1.63 9.73
CA LYS A 55 0.35 2.91 10.36
C LYS A 55 1.09 4.07 9.69
N ALA A 56 2.40 3.92 9.51
CA ALA A 56 3.25 4.94 8.87
C ALA A 56 2.89 5.11 7.37
N LEU A 57 2.57 4.01 6.69
CA LEU A 57 2.11 4.03 5.31
C LEU A 57 0.78 4.79 5.21
N ARG A 58 -0.20 4.43 6.04
CA ARG A 58 -1.51 5.08 6.09
C ARG A 58 -1.40 6.56 6.42
N GLU A 59 -0.56 6.95 7.38
CA GLU A 59 -0.32 8.36 7.69
C GLU A 59 0.33 9.12 6.53
N SER A 60 1.28 8.51 5.82
CA SER A 60 1.91 9.14 4.65
C SER A 60 0.91 9.38 3.53
N ILE A 61 0.03 8.41 3.27
CA ILE A 61 -1.04 8.53 2.25
C ILE A 61 -2.05 9.61 2.67
N LYS A 62 -2.49 9.59 3.94
CA LYS A 62 -3.39 10.62 4.47
C LYS A 62 -2.82 12.02 4.33
N LYS A 63 -1.56 12.24 4.71
CA LYS A 63 -0.89 13.54 4.59
C LYS A 63 -0.70 13.96 3.14
N ALA A 64 -0.35 13.04 2.25
CA ALA A 64 -0.10 13.33 0.84
C ALA A 64 -1.36 13.77 0.07
N TYR A 65 -2.50 13.17 0.38
CA TYR A 65 -3.75 13.41 -0.36
C TYR A 65 -4.84 14.09 0.47
N ASN A 66 -4.50 14.51 1.69
CA ASN A 66 -5.40 15.12 2.67
C ASN A 66 -6.70 14.30 2.85
N LEU A 67 -6.53 12.98 3.03
CA LEU A 67 -7.63 12.02 3.16
C LEU A 67 -7.96 11.72 4.61
N SER A 68 -9.22 11.36 4.85
CA SER A 68 -9.71 11.01 6.17
C SER A 68 -9.40 9.54 6.53
N ASN A 69 -9.45 9.21 7.83
CA ASN A 69 -9.20 7.84 8.30
C ASN A 69 -10.16 6.82 7.70
N GLN A 70 -11.41 7.21 7.46
CA GLN A 70 -12.44 6.33 6.88
C GLN A 70 -12.24 6.12 5.38
N GLU A 71 -11.57 7.04 4.69
CA GLU A 71 -11.34 6.97 3.24
C GLU A 71 -10.12 6.12 2.88
N VAL A 72 -9.19 5.91 3.81
CA VAL A 72 -7.96 5.14 3.58
C VAL A 72 -7.91 3.93 4.50
N SER A 73 -8.09 2.75 3.90
CA SER A 73 -7.90 1.46 4.55
C SER A 73 -6.60 0.83 4.07
N VAL A 74 -5.71 0.50 5.00
CA VAL A 74 -4.45 -0.20 4.71
C VAL A 74 -4.48 -1.52 5.43
N THR A 75 -4.52 -2.60 4.67
CA THR A 75 -4.52 -3.96 5.20
C THR A 75 -3.18 -4.60 4.87
N SER A 76 -2.42 -5.00 5.89
CA SER A 76 -1.25 -5.85 5.67
C SER A 76 -1.70 -7.18 5.08
N PHE A 77 -1.06 -7.59 3.98
CA PHE A 77 -1.03 -8.98 3.56
C PHE A 77 -0.15 -9.73 4.56
N GLN A 78 -0.65 -9.90 5.78
CA GLN A 78 -0.12 -10.88 6.70
C GLN A 78 -0.46 -12.22 6.05
N VAL A 79 0.53 -12.79 5.36
CA VAL A 79 0.63 -14.24 5.39
C VAL A 79 0.80 -14.52 6.88
N SER A 80 -0.29 -14.88 7.56
CA SER A 80 -0.20 -15.55 8.85
C SER A 80 0.52 -16.86 8.59
N GLY A 81 1.84 -16.78 8.41
CA GLY A 81 2.72 -17.87 8.69
C GLY A 81 2.51 -18.11 10.17
N THR A 82 1.82 -19.20 10.48
CA THR A 82 2.04 -20.00 11.66
C THR A 82 3.55 -20.23 11.78
N LEU A 83 4.26 -19.25 12.35
CA LEU A 83 5.62 -19.39 12.82
C LEU A 83 5.52 -20.21 14.11
N GLY A 84 5.60 -21.54 13.94
CA GLY A 84 6.00 -22.48 14.97
C GLY A 84 4.97 -22.76 16.06
N ALA A 85 4.35 -23.92 15.99
CA ALA A 85 4.43 -24.83 17.11
C ALA A 85 5.09 -26.11 16.56
N VAL A 86 6.38 -26.23 16.84
CA VAL A 86 7.15 -27.49 16.75
C VAL A 86 6.60 -28.49 17.76
#